data_AF-A0A2E3XMB3-F1
#
_entry.id   AF-A0A2E3XMB3-F1
#
_cell.length_a   1.000
_cell.length_b   1.000
_cell.length_c   1.000
_cell.angle_alpha   90.00
_cell.angle_beta   90.00
_cell.angle_gamma   90.00
#
_symmetry.space_group_name_H-M   'P 1'
#
loop_
_entity.id
_entity.type
_entity.pdbx_description
1 polymer ?
#
loop_
_entity_poly.entity_id
_entity_poly.type
_entity_poly.pdbx_seq_one_letter_code
_entity_poly.pdbx_strand_id
1 'polypeptide(L)'
;METDVHTTKDGKLVAFHDDKLDRVTDSKGKVGDFTFSDLSHALIDGSEPIPLLIELLEEFPDANFNIDPKHDAAVKPLAELIIRTNSTNRVCVGSFSDERIKRVAKLIGPKLCTGMGPKSISK
;
A
#
# COMPACT_ATOMS: atom_id res chain seq x y z
N MET A 1 11.90 3.85 3.88
CA MET A 1 10.67 3.77 4.69
C MET A 1 9.95 2.49 4.34
N GLU A 2 9.23 1.93 5.29
CA GLU A 2 8.40 0.74 5.09
C GLU A 2 6.95 1.14 5.37
N THR A 3 6.02 0.65 4.56
CA THR A 3 4.59 0.92 4.74
C THR A 3 3.73 -0.18 4.13
N ASP A 4 2.57 -0.38 4.73
CA ASP A 4 1.52 -1.23 4.22
C ASP A 4 0.50 -0.42 3.44
N VAL A 5 -0.14 -1.03 2.43
CA VAL A 5 -1.20 -0.36 1.68
C VAL A 5 -2.46 -1.20 1.52
N HIS A 6 -3.59 -0.52 1.73
CA HIS A 6 -4.93 -1.02 1.44
C HIS A 6 -5.57 -0.18 0.34
N THR A 7 -6.50 -0.81 -0.38
CA THR A 7 -7.35 -0.10 -1.34
C THR A 7 -8.69 0.23 -0.69
N THR A 8 -9.12 1.48 -0.81
CA THR A 8 -10.47 1.93 -0.48
C THR A 8 -11.49 1.40 -1.50
N LYS A 9 -12.77 1.51 -1.17
CA LYS A 9 -13.89 1.13 -2.04
C LYS A 9 -13.86 1.82 -3.41
N ASP A 10 -13.38 3.07 -3.46
CA ASP A 10 -13.24 3.89 -4.66
C ASP A 10 -11.84 3.79 -5.32
N GLY A 11 -11.02 2.82 -4.90
CA GLY A 11 -9.77 2.48 -5.60
C GLY A 11 -8.55 3.32 -5.19
N LYS A 12 -8.64 4.13 -4.13
CA LYS A 12 -7.51 4.89 -3.60
C LYS A 12 -6.64 4.01 -2.72
N LEU A 13 -5.34 4.27 -2.69
CA LEU A 13 -4.40 3.55 -1.83
C LEU A 13 -4.10 4.37 -0.59
N VAL A 14 -4.41 3.81 0.57
CA VAL A 14 -4.11 4.39 1.87
C VAL A 14 -2.98 3.62 2.53
N ALA A 15 -2.10 4.34 3.23
CA ALA A 15 -1.03 3.74 4.02
C ALA A 15 -1.55 3.36 5.41
N PHE A 16 -1.82 2.07 5.60
CA PHE A 16 -2.47 1.54 6.79
C PHE A 16 -2.14 0.06 6.95
N HIS A 17 -1.85 -0.43 8.16
CA HIS A 17 -1.43 -1.82 8.35
C HIS A 17 -2.63 -2.77 8.46
N ASP A 18 -3.56 -2.48 9.37
CA ASP A 18 -4.62 -3.42 9.74
C ASP A 18 -5.72 -3.50 8.68
N ASP A 19 -6.34 -4.68 8.53
CA ASP A 19 -7.53 -4.82 7.67
C ASP A 19 -8.72 -3.96 8.15
N LYS A 20 -8.73 -3.62 9.45
CA LYS A 20 -9.80 -2.90 10.13
C LYS A 20 -9.28 -1.65 10.83
N LEU A 21 -10.13 -0.61 10.85
CA LEU A 21 -9.87 0.69 11.46
C LEU A 21 -9.81 0.64 13.00
N ASP A 22 -10.55 -0.30 13.58
CA ASP A 22 -10.97 -0.37 14.99
C ASP A 22 -9.84 -0.23 16.03
N ARG A 23 -8.61 -0.64 15.72
CA ARG A 23 -7.50 -0.68 16.69
C ARG A 23 -6.82 0.68 16.87
N VAL A 24 -6.69 1.46 15.80
CA VAL A 24 -5.79 2.62 15.76
C VAL A 24 -6.49 3.90 15.34
N THR A 25 -7.76 3.84 14.96
CA THR A 25 -8.55 5.03 14.64
C THR A 25 -9.82 5.11 15.47
N ASP A 26 -10.49 6.26 15.41
CA ASP A 26 -11.81 6.51 15.98
C ASP A 26 -12.98 5.90 15.18
N SER A 27 -12.67 5.21 14.07
CA SER A 27 -13.63 4.61 13.15
C SER A 27 -13.62 3.08 13.24
N LYS A 28 -14.67 2.43 12.71
CA LYS A 28 -14.83 0.96 12.75
C LYS A 28 -15.18 0.39 11.39
N GLY A 29 -14.71 -0.84 11.13
CA GLY A 29 -14.97 -1.56 9.89
C GLY A 29 -13.71 -1.77 9.05
N LYS A 30 -13.86 -2.44 7.91
CA LYS A 30 -12.73 -2.74 7.02
C LYS A 30 -12.42 -1.56 6.12
N VAL A 31 -11.14 -1.30 5.88
CA VAL A 31 -10.69 -0.19 5.01
C VAL A 31 -11.36 -0.24 3.62
N GLY A 32 -11.47 -1.44 3.03
CA GLY A 32 -12.07 -1.63 1.70
C GLY A 32 -13.58 -1.41 1.61
N ASP A 33 -14.29 -1.24 2.74
CA ASP A 33 -15.73 -0.97 2.76
C ASP A 33 -16.05 0.52 2.60
N PHE A 34 -15.05 1.41 2.73
CA PHE A 34 -15.18 2.86 2.74
C PHE A 34 -14.52 3.52 1.52
N THR A 35 -15.06 4.64 1.06
CA THR A 35 -14.36 5.50 0.11
C THR A 35 -13.27 6.30 0.82
N PHE A 36 -12.30 6.85 0.09
CA PHE A 36 -11.31 7.72 0.75
C PHE A 36 -11.93 8.95 1.40
N SER A 37 -13.00 9.51 0.82
CA SER A 37 -13.71 10.64 1.45
C SER A 37 -14.34 10.26 2.79
N ASP A 38 -14.73 9.00 2.98
CA ASP A 38 -15.22 8.53 4.28
C ASP A 38 -14.05 8.37 5.28
N LEU A 39 -12.90 7.89 4.80
CA LEU A 39 -11.71 7.64 5.61
C LEU A 39 -10.88 8.89 5.93
N SER A 40 -10.96 9.94 5.12
CA SER A 40 -10.17 11.17 5.33
C SER A 40 -10.57 11.92 6.61
N HIS A 41 -11.71 11.55 7.21
CA HIS A 41 -12.17 12.05 8.50
C HIS A 41 -11.80 11.16 9.69
N ALA A 42 -11.35 9.92 9.44
CA ALA A 42 -10.93 9.02 10.50
C ALA A 42 -9.56 9.44 11.03
N LEU A 43 -9.45 9.57 12.35
CA LEU A 43 -8.23 10.04 13.00
C LEU A 43 -7.48 8.90 13.68
N ILE A 44 -6.20 8.75 13.33
CA ILE A 44 -5.25 7.87 13.98
C ILE A 44 -4.89 8.48 15.34
N ASP A 45 -5.14 7.73 16.41
CA ASP A 45 -4.96 8.18 17.80
C ASP A 45 -5.57 9.57 18.08
N GLY A 46 -6.68 9.89 17.39
CA GLY A 46 -7.42 11.14 17.53
C GLY A 46 -6.74 12.40 16.98
N SER A 47 -5.65 12.29 16.21
CA SER A 47 -4.86 13.45 15.76
C SER A 47 -4.65 13.53 14.26
N GLU A 48 -4.17 12.46 13.62
CA GLU A 48 -3.71 12.50 12.23
C GLU A 48 -4.63 11.72 11.30
N PRO A 49 -4.94 12.20 10.08
CA PRO A 49 -5.73 11.45 9.12
C PRO A 49 -4.95 10.25 8.56
N ILE A 50 -5.65 9.28 7.99
CA ILE A 50 -5.01 8.17 7.26
C ILE A 50 -4.43 8.71 5.93
N PRO A 51 -3.11 8.64 5.70
CA PRO A 51 -2.49 9.24 4.52
C PRO A 51 -2.72 8.41 3.26
N LEU A 52 -2.82 9.07 2.11
CA LEU A 52 -2.74 8.41 0.82
C LEU A 52 -1.30 8.03 0.49
N LEU A 53 -1.10 6.89 -0.18
CA LEU A 53 0.23 6.52 -0.66
C LEU A 53 0.79 7.56 -1.64
N ILE A 54 -0.05 8.20 -2.46
CA ILE A 54 0.44 9.24 -3.39
C ILE A 54 1.02 10.44 -2.65
N GLU A 55 0.39 10.87 -1.56
CA GLU A 55 0.87 11.98 -0.74
C GLU A 55 2.22 11.64 -0.12
N LEU A 56 2.39 10.42 0.39
CA LEU A 56 3.69 9.96 0.92
C LEU A 56 4.78 9.93 -0.17
N LEU A 57 4.44 9.47 -1.38
CA LEU A 57 5.39 9.43 -2.48
C LEU A 57 5.81 10.82 -2.97
N GLU A 58 4.91 11.82 -2.87
CA GLU A 58 5.14 13.22 -3.24
C GLU A 58 5.90 13.98 -2.16
N GLU A 59 5.54 13.80 -0.89
CA GLU A 59 6.16 14.47 0.27
C GLU A 59 7.61 14.02 0.48
N PHE A 60 7.92 12.76 0.16
CA PHE A 60 9.26 12.18 0.31
C PHE A 60 9.84 11.73 -1.03
N PRO A 61 10.24 12.67 -1.92
CA PRO A 61 10.68 12.34 -3.28
C PRO A 61 12.00 11.56 -3.31
N ASP A 62 12.89 11.83 -2.35
CA ASP A 62 14.23 11.22 -2.27
C ASP A 62 14.25 9.92 -1.46
N ALA A 63 13.14 9.58 -0.80
CA ALA A 63 13.07 8.38 0.03
C ALA A 63 12.82 7.13 -0.81
N ASN A 64 13.50 6.05 -0.44
CA ASN A 64 13.16 4.71 -0.90
C ASN A 64 12.04 4.11 -0.04
N PHE A 65 11.11 3.41 -0.67
CA PHE A 65 9.96 2.77 -0.03
C PHE A 65 10.01 1.25 -0.21
N ASN A 66 9.68 0.52 0.85
CA ASN A 66 9.27 -0.88 0.80
C ASN A 66 7.77 -0.94 1.07
N ILE A 67 6.99 -1.45 0.11
CA ILE A 67 5.53 -1.41 0.17
C ILE A 67 4.96 -2.83 0.21
N ASP A 68 4.16 -3.15 1.22
CA ASP A 68 3.36 -4.38 1.30
C ASP A 68 1.89 -4.12 0.88
N PRO A 69 1.44 -4.57 -0.30
CA PRO A 69 0.03 -4.57 -0.63
C PRO A 69 -0.71 -5.59 0.23
N LYS A 70 -1.52 -5.15 1.19
CA LYS A 70 -2.17 -6.02 2.18
C LYS A 70 -3.28 -6.89 1.62
N HIS A 71 -3.82 -6.57 0.44
CA HIS A 71 -4.85 -7.36 -0.24
C HIS A 71 -4.64 -7.43 -1.77
N ASP A 72 -5.27 -8.43 -2.39
CA ASP A 72 -5.23 -8.62 -3.85
C ASP A 72 -5.82 -7.44 -4.64
N ALA A 73 -6.79 -6.74 -4.05
CA ALA A 73 -7.37 -5.53 -4.60
C ALA A 73 -6.37 -4.36 -4.69
N ALA A 74 -5.27 -4.39 -3.93
CA ALA A 74 -4.23 -3.36 -3.96
C ALA A 74 -3.20 -3.57 -5.08
N VAL A 75 -3.09 -4.78 -5.62
CA VAL A 75 -2.06 -5.13 -6.61
C VAL A 75 -2.09 -4.22 -7.84
N LYS A 76 -3.26 -4.10 -8.49
CA LYS A 76 -3.39 -3.31 -9.72
C LYS A 76 -3.28 -1.80 -9.44
N PRO A 77 -4.02 -1.22 -8.48
CA PRO A 77 -3.87 0.20 -8.15
C PRO A 77 -2.44 0.57 -7.76
N LEU A 78 -1.72 -0.29 -7.03
CA LEU A 78 -0.35 -0.04 -6.61
C LEU A 78 0.59 0.03 -7.81
N ALA A 79 0.49 -0.94 -8.72
CA ALA A 79 1.29 -0.95 -9.93
C ALA A 79 1.04 0.31 -10.79
N GLU A 80 -0.22 0.68 -10.99
CA GLU A 80 -0.61 1.87 -11.74
C GLU A 80 -0.08 3.16 -11.10
N LEU A 81 -0.16 3.29 -9.77
CA LEU A 81 0.37 4.44 -9.05
C LEU A 81 1.88 4.56 -9.18
N ILE A 82 2.63 3.46 -9.00
CA ILE A 82 4.10 3.46 -9.10
C ILE A 82 4.54 3.88 -10.51
N ILE A 83 3.90 3.33 -11.55
CA ILE A 83 4.20 3.68 -12.95
C ILE A 83 3.87 5.15 -13.21
N ARG A 84 2.67 5.61 -12.85
CA ARG A 84 2.22 6.98 -13.10
C ARG A 84 3.10 8.03 -12.41
N THR A 85 3.58 7.73 -11.21
CA THR A 85 4.46 8.62 -10.43
C THR A 85 5.94 8.46 -10.76
N ASN A 86 6.29 7.61 -11.73
CA ASN A 86 7.67 7.27 -12.08
C ASN A 86 8.53 6.84 -10.87
N SER A 87 7.91 6.14 -9.92
CA SER A 87 8.53 5.78 -8.64
C SER A 87 9.22 4.41 -8.65
N THR A 88 9.25 3.73 -9.80
CA THR A 88 9.77 2.36 -9.93
C THR A 88 11.19 2.17 -9.36
N ASN A 89 12.08 3.15 -9.53
CA ASN A 89 13.48 3.03 -9.09
C ASN A 89 13.69 3.21 -7.58
N ARG A 90 12.68 3.69 -6.85
CA ARG A 90 12.74 3.96 -5.41
C ARG A 90 11.71 3.16 -4.62
N VAL A 91 11.00 2.24 -5.27
CA VAL A 91 10.01 1.37 -4.64
C VAL A 91 10.46 -0.08 -4.77
N CYS A 92 10.56 -0.75 -3.62
CA CYS A 92 10.60 -2.19 -3.51
C CYS A 92 9.21 -2.70 -3.08
N VAL A 93 8.72 -3.77 -3.70
CA VAL A 93 7.46 -4.41 -3.30
C VAL A 93 7.76 -5.70 -2.54
N GLY A 94 7.38 -5.74 -1.27
CA GLY A 94 7.37 -6.94 -0.44
C GLY A 94 5.94 -7.45 -0.26
N SER A 95 5.78 -8.66 0.28
CA SER A 95 4.51 -9.13 0.81
C SER A 95 4.65 -10.50 1.50
N PHE A 96 3.76 -10.80 2.44
CA PHE A 96 3.53 -12.17 2.92
C PHE A 96 2.78 -13.06 1.91
N SER A 97 2.62 -12.60 0.67
CA SER A 97 2.06 -13.37 -0.45
C SER A 97 3.00 -13.29 -1.65
N ASP A 98 3.66 -14.42 -1.98
CA ASP A 98 4.49 -14.53 -3.18
C ASP A 98 3.71 -14.19 -4.45
N GLU A 99 2.41 -14.52 -4.49
CA GLU A 99 1.56 -14.27 -5.65
C GLU A 99 1.35 -12.77 -5.88
N ARG A 100 1.16 -11.98 -4.80
CA ARG A 100 1.04 -10.53 -4.94
C ARG A 100 2.32 -9.89 -5.44
N ILE A 101 3.48 -10.29 -4.90
CA ILE A 101 4.79 -9.80 -5.37
C ILE A 101 4.93 -10.07 -6.87
N LYS A 102 4.68 -11.31 -7.31
CA LYS A 102 4.77 -11.70 -8.72
C LYS A 102 3.83 -10.90 -9.60
N ARG A 103 2.58 -10.70 -9.16
CA ARG A 103 1.59 -9.94 -9.95
C ARG A 103 1.96 -8.47 -10.08
N VAL A 104 2.44 -7.82 -9.02
CA VAL A 104 2.90 -6.42 -9.11
C VAL A 104 4.13 -6.32 -10.02
N ALA A 105 5.12 -7.20 -9.84
CA ALA A 105 6.31 -7.25 -10.69
C ALA A 105 5.96 -7.47 -12.18
N LYS A 106 4.98 -8.34 -12.47
CA LYS A 106 4.50 -8.58 -13.84
C LYS A 106 3.86 -7.34 -14.47
N LEU A 107 3.14 -6.53 -13.68
CA LEU A 107 2.48 -5.31 -14.17
C LEU A 107 3.46 -4.16 -14.41
N ILE A 108 4.50 -4.01 -13.58
CA ILE A 108 5.48 -2.93 -13.69
C ILE A 108 6.65 -3.29 -14.63
N GLY A 109 7.05 -4.56 -14.61
CA GLY A 109 8.18 -5.06 -15.39
C GLY A 109 9.47 -5.20 -14.59
N PRO A 110 10.56 -5.62 -15.26
CA PRO A 110 11.77 -6.15 -14.63
C PRO A 110 12.61 -5.13 -13.84
N LYS A 111 12.29 -3.83 -13.94
CA LYS A 111 13.00 -2.78 -13.19
C LYS A 111 12.53 -2.65 -11.75
N LEU A 112 11.38 -3.23 -11.41
CA LEU A 112 10.85 -3.15 -10.05
C LEU A 112 11.74 -3.95 -9.10
N CYS A 113 12.16 -3.31 -8.00
CA CYS A 113 12.74 -4.02 -6.88
C CYS A 113 11.66 -4.86 -6.18
N THR A 114 11.94 -6.13 -5.85
CA THR A 114 11.01 -6.97 -5.09
C THR A 114 11.70 -7.63 -3.90
N GLY A 115 10.99 -7.71 -2.77
CA GLY A 115 11.38 -8.56 -1.65
C GLY A 115 11.20 -10.05 -1.96
N MET A 116 11.76 -10.91 -1.09
CA MET A 116 11.54 -12.36 -1.14
C MET A 116 10.23 -12.71 -0.43
N GLY A 117 9.35 -13.47 -1.10
CA GLY A 117 8.11 -13.96 -0.48
C GLY A 117 8.33 -15.21 0.38
N PRO A 118 7.33 -15.64 1.18
CA PRO A 118 7.45 -16.76 2.11
C PRO A 118 7.90 -18.10 1.50
N LYS A 119 7.51 -18.38 0.25
CA LYS A 119 7.95 -19.61 -0.45
C LYS A 119 9.45 -19.60 -0.77
N SER A 120 10.09 -18.43 -0.78
CA SER A 120 11.51 -18.28 -1.10
C SER A 120 12.42 -18.52 0.11
N ILE A 121 11.85 -18.56 1.32
CA ILE A 121 12.57 -18.78 2.59
C ILE A 121 12.27 -20.13 3.23
N SER A 122 11.22 -20.82 2.77
CA SER A 122 10.82 -22.13 3.27
C SER A 122 11.64 -23.21 2.55
N LYS A 123 12.57 -23.85 3.28
CA LYS A 123 13.35 -25.00 2.82
C LYS A 123 12.56 -26.30 2.89
#